data_AF-A0AA35R0R2-F1
#
_entry.id   AF-A0AA35R0R2-F1
#
_cell.length_a   1.000
_cell.length_b   1.000
_cell.length_c   1.000
_cell.angle_alpha   90.00
_cell.angle_beta   90.00
_cell.angle_gamma   90.00
#
_symmetry.space_group_name_H-M   'P 1'
#
loop_
_entity.id
_entity.type
_entity.pdbx_description
1 polymer ?
#
loop_
_entity_poly.entity_id
_entity_poly.type
_entity_poly.pdbx_seq_one_letter_code
_entity_poly.pdbx_strand_id
1 'polypeptide(L)'
;MIGSVSVAILLLVATVGAAESPSIPFSPIPTVPEPASTPRDTSHGLAGFYSLARGIVDTIRPGNLPHDTVGDLAATVSDHVGLDWGIPPPDTDTRALVNEFLRWLAPAIAAMVLGVLLAVLVPVVGCCTLCCRACGRCGAKSRMYRKKNQNVKCLILTSIFLVTTSMIFVGATIGAVSAKHVTESLGELESTVNTALTDVGNYLDGGAQQVFFVADDQFGVFEAHVLNDIDHIGEWFESSIGSDFQSSALTIINQASSLLSKLREIDALVVSGNTLVGELRSTTQALISQISTLRGDMDTLRVDCLADGLGSVCDSLSSTHFAVTVNFTNIEDIEFNEDVNFTSIKEEIDIANDMFQNMAEFIDSEAKDYGLSQKAEEEFSSTHSTLEYDYLNAVNETIRNIVSSGGHIDNARDEVHDALKYLDKYEAVWNGVGILLACLFFLIVVVFVVGSFCGSFGYSREAQPNSRSSVSNCGGRCILGGIFIGVVSSPVLLMTATVSFGLATGVQKLCEDLQPPNYPVLRE
;
A
#
# COMPACT_ATOMS: atom_id res chain seq x y z
N MET A 1 35.51 32.11 23.65
CA MET A 1 34.06 32.00 23.94
C MET A 1 33.19 32.06 22.69
N ILE A 2 33.62 32.72 21.60
CA ILE A 2 32.84 32.82 20.35
C ILE A 2 32.48 31.44 19.77
N GLY A 3 33.45 30.52 19.65
CA GLY A 3 33.20 29.17 19.13
C GLY A 3 32.25 28.29 19.99
N SER A 4 32.14 28.55 21.30
CA SER A 4 31.20 27.82 22.17
C SER A 4 29.76 28.37 22.07
N VAL A 5 29.60 29.64 21.66
CA VAL A 5 28.29 30.27 21.46
C VAL A 5 27.73 29.88 20.08
N SER A 6 28.56 29.88 19.03
CA SER A 6 28.14 29.39 17.70
C SER A 6 27.63 27.94 17.74
N VAL A 7 28.34 27.05 18.45
CA VAL A 7 27.92 25.64 18.60
C VAL A 7 26.61 25.50 19.39
N ALA A 8 26.39 26.34 20.41
CA ALA A 8 25.17 26.32 21.20
C ALA A 8 23.95 26.85 20.41
N ILE A 9 24.14 27.85 19.55
CA ILE A 9 23.11 28.38 18.66
C ILE A 9 22.76 27.34 17.59
N LEU A 10 23.77 26.70 16.97
CA LEU A 10 23.56 25.59 16.02
C LEU A 10 22.79 24.42 16.66
N LEU A 11 23.10 24.06 17.91
CA LEU A 11 22.37 23.04 18.66
C LEU A 11 20.92 23.45 18.97
N LEU A 12 20.67 24.72 19.30
CA LEU A 12 19.33 25.26 19.52
C LEU A 12 18.49 25.23 18.24
N VAL A 13 19.06 25.68 17.11
CA VAL A 13 18.42 25.60 15.78
C VAL A 13 18.07 24.14 15.44
N ALA A 14 18.98 23.19 15.69
CA ALA A 14 18.72 21.76 15.46
C ALA A 14 17.59 21.18 16.33
N THR A 15 17.39 21.70 17.54
CA THR A 15 16.31 21.23 18.46
C THR A 15 14.94 21.87 18.22
N VAL A 16 14.90 23.03 17.56
CA VAL A 16 13.68 23.83 17.37
C VAL A 16 12.95 23.48 16.06
N GLY A 17 13.56 22.71 15.16
CA GLY A 17 13.00 22.26 13.85
C GLY A 17 11.70 21.44 13.90
N ALA A 18 10.96 21.45 15.02
CA ALA A 18 9.66 20.83 15.21
C ALA A 18 8.47 21.83 15.15
N ALA A 19 8.70 23.11 14.79
CA ALA A 19 7.63 24.06 14.54
C ALA A 19 7.05 23.89 13.13
N GLU A 20 5.71 23.93 13.02
CA GLU A 20 4.93 23.63 11.81
C GLU A 20 5.48 24.29 10.54
N SER A 21 6.12 23.49 9.68
CA SER A 21 6.57 23.92 8.36
C SER A 21 5.37 24.21 7.44
N PRO A 22 5.43 25.24 6.59
CA PRO A 22 4.43 25.42 5.53
C PRO A 22 4.35 24.14 4.68
N SER A 23 3.13 23.71 4.37
CA SER A 23 2.90 22.47 3.61
C SER A 23 3.55 22.56 2.22
N ILE A 24 4.46 21.64 1.91
CA ILE A 24 5.09 21.55 0.59
C ILE A 24 4.00 21.25 -0.46
N PRO A 25 3.88 22.08 -1.52
CA PRO A 25 2.82 21.93 -2.52
C PRO A 25 3.15 20.80 -3.50
N PHE A 26 2.71 19.58 -3.18
CA PHE A 26 2.82 18.45 -4.10
C PHE A 26 1.78 18.51 -5.22
N SER A 27 2.17 18.06 -6.42
CA SER A 27 1.28 17.93 -7.57
C SER A 27 0.46 16.63 -7.48
N PRO A 28 -0.78 16.60 -8.02
CA PRO A 28 -1.62 15.41 -7.97
C PRO A 28 -1.02 14.26 -8.77
N ILE A 29 -1.12 13.05 -8.23
CA ILE A 29 -0.60 11.83 -8.86
C ILE A 29 -1.33 11.60 -10.21
N PRO A 30 -0.60 11.22 -11.29
CA PRO A 30 -1.21 10.87 -12.57
C PRO A 30 -2.28 9.78 -12.43
N THR A 31 -3.36 9.87 -13.21
CA THR A 31 -4.43 8.85 -13.18
C THR A 31 -4.10 7.72 -14.15
N VAL A 32 -4.27 6.47 -13.69
CA VAL A 32 -4.17 5.28 -14.53
C VAL A 32 -5.48 5.12 -15.31
N PRO A 33 -5.46 4.75 -16.60
CA PRO A 33 -6.68 4.50 -17.36
C PRO A 33 -7.58 3.45 -16.70
N GLU A 34 -8.90 3.66 -16.72
CA GLU A 34 -9.84 2.63 -16.31
C GLU A 34 -9.74 1.41 -17.24
N PRO A 35 -9.80 0.18 -16.70
CA PRO A 35 -9.74 -1.03 -17.51
C PRO A 35 -10.93 -1.08 -18.48
N ALA A 36 -10.65 -1.36 -19.76
CA ALA A 36 -11.68 -1.51 -20.79
C ALA A 36 -12.43 -2.84 -20.66
N SER A 37 -11.84 -3.82 -19.99
CA SER A 37 -12.46 -5.10 -19.67
C SER A 37 -13.59 -4.92 -18.65
N THR A 38 -14.83 -5.09 -19.13
CA THR A 38 -16.00 -5.19 -18.24
C THR A 38 -16.30 -6.66 -17.95
N PRO A 39 -16.58 -7.05 -16.68
CA PRO A 39 -17.07 -8.38 -16.39
C PRO A 39 -18.32 -8.62 -17.22
N ARG A 40 -18.28 -9.63 -18.10
CA ARG A 40 -19.44 -9.96 -18.93
C ARG A 40 -20.61 -10.28 -18.00
N ASP A 41 -21.65 -9.46 -18.06
CA ASP A 41 -22.86 -9.66 -17.28
C ASP A 41 -23.60 -10.89 -17.83
N THR A 42 -23.30 -12.06 -17.26
CA THR A 42 -23.87 -13.35 -17.64
C THR A 42 -25.29 -13.54 -17.07
N SER A 43 -25.91 -12.49 -16.51
CA SER A 43 -27.14 -12.57 -15.73
C SER A 43 -28.45 -12.67 -16.54
N HIS A 44 -28.41 -12.72 -17.88
CA HIS A 44 -29.65 -12.81 -18.66
C HIS A 44 -30.11 -14.27 -18.88
N GLY A 45 -31.32 -14.58 -18.39
CA GLY A 45 -32.11 -15.79 -18.68
C GLY A 45 -31.70 -17.10 -17.98
N LEU A 46 -30.40 -17.42 -17.90
CA LEU A 46 -29.89 -18.71 -17.40
C LEU A 46 -29.27 -18.64 -15.98
N ALA A 47 -29.28 -17.48 -15.32
CA ALA A 47 -28.63 -17.27 -14.02
C ALA A 47 -29.03 -18.32 -12.97
N GLY A 48 -30.32 -18.67 -12.88
CA GLY A 48 -30.80 -19.70 -11.96
C GLY A 48 -30.24 -21.10 -12.25
N PHE A 49 -30.03 -21.43 -13.53
CA PHE A 49 -29.41 -22.70 -13.92
C PHE A 49 -27.92 -22.72 -13.58
N TYR A 50 -27.19 -21.63 -13.83
CA TYR A 50 -25.78 -21.54 -13.45
C TYR A 50 -25.61 -21.61 -11.92
N SER A 51 -26.49 -20.97 -11.15
CA SER A 51 -26.49 -21.10 -9.69
C SER A 51 -26.73 -22.55 -9.23
N LEU A 52 -27.68 -23.26 -9.85
CA LEU A 52 -27.91 -24.67 -9.59
C LEU A 52 -26.68 -25.53 -9.93
N ALA A 53 -26.06 -25.31 -11.09
CA ALA A 53 -24.88 -26.03 -11.52
C ALA A 53 -23.71 -25.81 -10.55
N ARG A 54 -23.43 -24.56 -10.17
CA ARG A 54 -22.40 -24.24 -9.16
C ARG A 54 -22.69 -24.92 -7.84
N GLY A 55 -23.93 -24.83 -7.34
CA GLY A 55 -24.34 -25.47 -6.09
C GLY A 55 -24.14 -26.99 -6.10
N ILE A 56 -24.37 -27.67 -7.23
CA ILE A 56 -24.09 -29.11 -7.37
C ILE A 56 -22.58 -29.37 -7.28
N VAL A 57 -21.76 -28.58 -7.98
CA VAL A 57 -20.29 -28.72 -7.95
C VAL A 57 -19.75 -28.46 -6.55
N ASP A 58 -20.22 -27.42 -5.87
CA ASP A 58 -19.82 -27.07 -4.50
C ASP A 58 -20.25 -28.12 -3.48
N THR A 59 -21.40 -28.77 -3.70
CA THR A 59 -21.86 -29.87 -2.85
C THR A 59 -21.00 -31.12 -3.03
N ILE A 60 -20.60 -31.42 -4.27
CA ILE A 60 -19.76 -32.59 -4.58
C ILE A 60 -18.32 -32.33 -4.14
N ARG A 61 -17.80 -31.12 -4.35
CA ARG A 61 -16.44 -30.72 -4.04
C ARG A 61 -16.43 -29.39 -3.28
N PRO A 62 -16.59 -29.43 -1.95
CA PRO A 62 -16.51 -28.23 -1.13
C PRO A 62 -15.06 -27.74 -1.03
N GLY A 63 -14.88 -26.42 -1.10
CA GLY A 63 -13.57 -25.76 -0.97
C GLY A 63 -12.94 -25.36 -2.31
N ASN A 64 -11.97 -24.48 -2.22
CA ASN A 64 -11.19 -23.94 -3.33
C ASN A 64 -10.11 -24.92 -3.78
N LEU A 65 -9.43 -24.63 -4.89
CA LEU A 65 -8.25 -25.38 -5.31
C LEU A 65 -7.14 -25.21 -4.25
N PRO A 66 -6.52 -26.30 -3.75
CA PRO A 66 -5.39 -26.18 -2.84
C PRO A 66 -4.15 -25.73 -3.62
N HIS A 67 -4.00 -24.41 -3.83
CA HIS A 67 -2.94 -23.82 -4.64
C HIS A 67 -1.54 -24.23 -4.20
N ASP A 68 -1.29 -24.26 -2.88
CA ASP A 68 0.00 -24.66 -2.32
C ASP A 68 0.33 -26.12 -2.70
N THR A 69 -0.63 -27.03 -2.55
CA THR A 69 -0.47 -28.45 -2.92
C THR A 69 -0.28 -28.63 -4.43
N VAL A 70 -0.97 -27.85 -5.25
CA VAL A 70 -0.86 -27.90 -6.73
C VAL A 70 0.48 -27.34 -7.19
N GLY A 71 0.95 -26.24 -6.60
CA GLY A 71 2.26 -25.65 -6.88
C GLY A 71 3.41 -26.59 -6.50
N ASP A 72 3.35 -27.16 -5.30
CA ASP A 72 4.32 -28.14 -4.79
C ASP A 72 4.37 -29.42 -5.65
N LEU A 73 3.20 -29.89 -6.11
CA LEU A 73 3.11 -31.03 -7.02
C LEU A 73 3.65 -30.70 -8.41
N ALA A 74 3.35 -29.51 -8.94
CA ALA A 74 3.85 -29.05 -10.22
C ALA A 74 5.39 -28.91 -10.21
N ALA A 75 5.96 -28.35 -9.14
CA ALA A 75 7.40 -28.26 -8.92
C ALA A 75 8.06 -29.65 -8.87
N THR A 76 7.43 -30.62 -8.18
CA THR A 76 7.96 -31.98 -8.11
C THR A 76 7.92 -32.70 -9.47
N VAL A 77 6.84 -32.52 -10.24
CA VAL A 77 6.70 -33.11 -11.59
C VAL A 77 7.67 -32.46 -12.57
N SER A 78 7.83 -31.14 -12.48
CA SER A 78 8.82 -30.35 -13.22
C SER A 78 10.23 -30.92 -13.08
N ASP A 79 10.68 -31.15 -11.85
CA ASP A 79 11.99 -31.73 -11.53
C ASP A 79 12.16 -33.16 -12.10
N HIS A 80 11.12 -34.01 -11.98
CA HIS A 80 11.17 -35.39 -12.49
C HIS A 80 11.11 -35.50 -14.01
N VAL A 81 10.51 -34.52 -14.69
CA VAL A 81 10.35 -34.48 -16.16
C VAL A 81 11.46 -33.64 -16.81
N GLY A 82 12.30 -32.95 -16.03
CA GLY A 82 13.41 -32.13 -16.52
C GLY A 82 12.95 -30.84 -17.20
N LEU A 83 11.75 -30.34 -16.87
CA LEU A 83 11.25 -29.05 -17.31
C LEU A 83 11.45 -28.08 -16.15
N ASP A 84 12.37 -27.11 -16.27
CA ASP A 84 12.64 -26.13 -15.20
C ASP A 84 11.65 -24.95 -15.28
N TRP A 85 10.68 -24.90 -14.35
CA TRP A 85 9.72 -23.80 -14.24
C TRP A 85 10.17 -22.75 -13.21
N GLY A 86 11.40 -22.84 -12.69
CA GLY A 86 11.94 -21.90 -11.69
C GLY A 86 11.33 -22.01 -10.29
N ILE A 87 10.62 -23.10 -9.99
CA ILE A 87 9.98 -23.35 -8.69
C ILE A 87 10.84 -24.35 -7.91
N PRO A 88 11.38 -23.98 -6.72
CA PRO A 88 12.18 -24.91 -5.93
C PRO A 88 11.34 -26.11 -5.48
N PRO A 89 11.89 -27.34 -5.49
CA PRO A 89 11.17 -28.52 -5.05
C PRO A 89 10.82 -28.39 -3.55
N PRO A 90 9.60 -28.75 -3.14
CA PRO A 90 9.15 -28.58 -1.77
C PRO A 90 9.83 -29.58 -0.81
N ASP A 91 10.05 -29.16 0.44
CA ASP A 91 10.64 -29.99 1.52
C ASP A 91 9.69 -31.09 2.06
N THR A 92 8.46 -31.15 1.55
CA THR A 92 7.37 -32.04 2.00
C THR A 92 7.36 -33.38 1.26
N ASP A 93 6.95 -34.45 1.97
CA ASP A 93 6.81 -35.79 1.39
C ASP A 93 5.77 -35.79 0.25
N THR A 94 6.22 -36.08 -0.97
CA THR A 94 5.41 -36.08 -2.20
C THR A 94 4.16 -36.96 -2.06
N ARG A 95 4.21 -38.01 -1.23
CA ARG A 95 3.08 -38.90 -0.98
C ARG A 95 1.97 -38.23 -0.17
N ALA A 96 2.31 -37.31 0.72
CA ALA A 96 1.33 -36.57 1.52
C ALA A 96 0.58 -35.57 0.63
N LEU A 97 1.30 -34.82 -0.21
CA LEU A 97 0.76 -33.89 -1.21
C LEU A 97 -0.20 -34.60 -2.19
N VAL A 98 0.24 -35.73 -2.76
CA VAL A 98 -0.59 -36.53 -3.67
C VAL A 98 -1.85 -37.04 -2.96
N ASN A 99 -1.75 -37.49 -1.70
CA ASN A 99 -2.91 -37.97 -0.96
C ASN A 99 -3.92 -36.86 -0.64
N GLU A 100 -3.46 -35.66 -0.33
CA GLU A 100 -4.30 -34.49 -0.09
C GLU A 100 -5.06 -34.08 -1.36
N PHE A 101 -4.34 -33.98 -2.49
CA PHE A 101 -4.94 -33.69 -3.78
C PHE A 101 -5.94 -34.77 -4.22
N LEU A 102 -5.61 -36.05 -4.02
CA LEU A 102 -6.51 -37.16 -4.31
C LEU A 102 -7.77 -37.14 -3.44
N ARG A 103 -7.68 -36.75 -2.17
CA ARG A 103 -8.85 -36.60 -1.29
C ARG A 103 -9.78 -35.49 -1.78
N TRP A 104 -9.22 -34.38 -2.25
CA TRP A 104 -9.97 -33.28 -2.84
C TRP A 104 -10.63 -33.68 -4.17
N LEU A 105 -9.97 -34.49 -5.01
CA LEU A 105 -10.53 -35.01 -6.26
C LEU A 105 -11.51 -36.19 -6.09
N ALA A 106 -11.40 -36.96 -5.01
CA ALA A 106 -12.14 -38.21 -4.78
C ALA A 106 -13.66 -38.14 -5.04
N PRO A 107 -14.42 -37.13 -4.57
CA PRO A 107 -15.87 -37.11 -4.78
C PRO A 107 -16.25 -36.88 -6.24
N ALA A 108 -15.47 -36.12 -7.00
CA ALA A 108 -15.68 -35.95 -8.44
C ALA A 108 -15.39 -37.25 -9.20
N ILE A 109 -14.33 -37.98 -8.82
CA ILE A 109 -14.02 -39.30 -9.37
C ILE A 109 -15.16 -40.27 -9.07
N ALA A 110 -15.69 -40.29 -7.84
CA ALA A 110 -16.82 -41.13 -7.47
C ALA A 110 -18.07 -40.83 -8.31
N ALA A 111 -18.37 -39.55 -8.55
CA ALA A 111 -19.47 -39.13 -9.42
C ALA A 111 -19.26 -39.58 -10.88
N MET A 112 -18.04 -39.49 -11.41
CA MET A 112 -17.72 -39.99 -12.74
C MET A 112 -17.85 -41.51 -12.85
N VAL A 113 -17.37 -42.25 -11.85
CA VAL A 113 -17.52 -43.72 -11.79
C VAL A 113 -19.00 -44.10 -11.78
N LEU A 114 -19.83 -43.38 -11.03
CA LEU A 114 -21.28 -43.57 -11.04
C LEU A 114 -21.89 -43.28 -12.42
N GLY A 115 -21.44 -42.22 -13.10
CA GLY A 115 -21.86 -41.89 -14.46
C GLY A 115 -21.53 -43.00 -15.47
N VAL A 116 -20.29 -43.51 -15.44
CA VAL A 116 -19.86 -44.64 -16.28
C VAL A 116 -20.64 -45.92 -15.95
N LEU A 117 -20.88 -46.20 -14.66
CA LEU A 117 -21.67 -47.34 -14.24
C LEU A 117 -23.09 -47.25 -14.80
N LEU A 118 -23.73 -46.08 -14.76
CA LEU A 118 -25.05 -45.85 -15.35
C LEU A 118 -25.03 -46.00 -16.88
N ALA A 119 -23.98 -45.51 -17.54
CA ALA A 119 -23.81 -45.67 -19.00
C ALA A 119 -23.77 -47.14 -19.44
N VAL A 120 -23.35 -48.06 -18.57
CA VAL A 120 -23.36 -49.50 -18.83
C VAL A 120 -24.63 -50.18 -18.32
N LEU A 121 -25.13 -49.84 -17.13
CA LEU A 121 -26.29 -50.50 -16.53
C LEU A 121 -27.59 -50.20 -17.29
N VAL A 122 -27.80 -48.96 -17.72
CA VAL A 122 -29.02 -48.54 -18.44
C VAL A 122 -29.22 -49.32 -19.75
N PRO A 123 -28.24 -49.43 -20.67
CA PRO A 123 -28.41 -50.23 -21.88
C PRO A 123 -28.52 -51.72 -21.57
N VAL A 124 -27.85 -52.26 -20.54
CA VAL A 124 -27.97 -53.67 -20.16
C VAL A 124 -29.38 -53.99 -19.69
N VAL A 125 -29.94 -53.20 -18.76
CA VAL A 125 -31.32 -53.36 -18.30
C VAL A 125 -32.31 -53.13 -19.44
N GLY A 126 -32.06 -52.14 -20.30
CA GLY A 126 -32.83 -51.88 -21.51
C GLY A 126 -32.84 -53.08 -22.46
N CYS A 127 -31.68 -53.65 -22.77
CA CYS A 127 -31.56 -54.86 -23.59
C CYS A 127 -32.27 -56.06 -22.94
N CYS A 128 -32.09 -56.30 -21.64
CA CYS A 128 -32.78 -57.38 -20.93
C CYS A 128 -34.31 -57.23 -20.99
N THR A 129 -34.84 -56.01 -20.83
CA THR A 129 -36.28 -55.74 -20.90
C THR A 129 -36.82 -55.87 -22.32
N LEU A 130 -36.07 -55.40 -23.33
CA LEU A 130 -36.40 -55.56 -24.75
C LEU A 130 -36.39 -57.04 -25.16
N CYS A 131 -35.40 -57.82 -24.75
CA CYS A 131 -35.35 -59.28 -24.96
C CYS A 131 -36.51 -59.99 -24.24
N CYS A 132 -36.79 -59.65 -22.98
CA CYS A 132 -37.92 -60.22 -22.23
C CYS A 132 -39.26 -59.93 -22.92
N ARG A 133 -39.40 -58.74 -23.53
CA ARG A 133 -40.57 -58.36 -24.32
C ARG A 133 -40.64 -59.13 -25.65
N ALA A 134 -39.52 -59.27 -26.36
CA ALA A 134 -39.42 -60.06 -27.59
C ALA A 134 -39.76 -61.55 -27.36
N CYS A 135 -39.39 -62.12 -26.21
CA CYS A 135 -39.78 -63.47 -25.78
C CYS A 135 -41.24 -63.57 -25.28
N GLY A 136 -42.08 -62.54 -25.46
CA GLY A 136 -43.51 -62.60 -25.13
C GLY A 136 -43.85 -62.50 -23.63
N ARG A 137 -42.88 -62.19 -22.76
CA ARG A 137 -43.09 -62.17 -21.30
C ARG A 137 -43.42 -60.77 -20.77
N CYS A 138 -42.46 -59.84 -20.80
CA CYS A 138 -42.55 -58.52 -20.17
C CYS A 138 -43.46 -57.58 -20.97
N GLY A 139 -44.73 -57.44 -20.56
CA GLY A 139 -45.67 -56.48 -21.16
C GLY A 139 -46.11 -56.77 -22.60
N ALA A 140 -45.74 -57.93 -23.15
CA ALA A 140 -46.11 -58.39 -24.50
C ALA A 140 -47.37 -59.27 -24.52
N LYS A 141 -47.93 -59.62 -23.35
CA LYS A 141 -49.14 -60.44 -23.25
C LYS A 141 -50.35 -59.68 -23.81
N SER A 142 -50.98 -60.24 -24.84
CA SER A 142 -52.12 -59.67 -25.57
C SER A 142 -53.42 -59.64 -24.77
N ARG A 143 -53.58 -60.49 -23.74
CA ARG A 143 -54.76 -60.49 -22.85
C ARG A 143 -54.51 -59.64 -21.61
N MET A 144 -55.07 -58.42 -21.58
CA MET A 144 -55.06 -57.56 -20.41
C MET A 144 -56.44 -57.61 -19.70
N TYR A 145 -56.54 -58.22 -18.53
CA TYR A 145 -57.79 -58.22 -17.75
C TYR A 145 -58.02 -56.85 -17.11
N ARG A 146 -59.20 -56.25 -17.33
CA ARG A 146 -59.53 -54.91 -16.82
C ARG A 146 -59.74 -54.96 -15.29
N LYS A 147 -58.80 -54.44 -14.50
CA LYS A 147 -58.92 -54.42 -13.02
C LYS A 147 -59.74 -53.21 -12.55
N LYS A 148 -60.45 -53.34 -11.41
CA LYS A 148 -61.38 -52.33 -10.83
C LYS A 148 -60.78 -50.92 -10.64
N ASN A 149 -59.45 -50.79 -10.46
CA ASN A 149 -58.75 -49.51 -10.26
C ASN A 149 -57.83 -49.11 -11.45
N GLN A 150 -58.03 -49.67 -12.64
CA GLN A 150 -57.11 -49.48 -13.77
C GLN A 150 -57.09 -48.05 -14.32
N ASN A 151 -58.20 -47.32 -14.25
CA ASN A 151 -58.28 -45.94 -14.76
C ASN A 151 -57.39 -44.98 -13.94
N VAL A 152 -57.40 -45.12 -12.61
CA VAL A 152 -56.56 -44.30 -11.71
C VAL A 152 -55.08 -44.61 -11.91
N LYS A 153 -54.71 -45.89 -12.04
CA LYS A 153 -53.33 -46.29 -12.33
C LYS A 153 -52.83 -45.78 -13.69
N CYS A 154 -53.69 -45.82 -14.71
CA CYS A 154 -53.37 -45.28 -16.02
C CYS A 154 -53.14 -43.77 -15.97
N LEU A 155 -53.99 -43.04 -15.24
CA LEU A 155 -53.86 -41.59 -15.07
C LEU A 155 -52.56 -41.21 -14.33
N ILE A 156 -52.22 -41.90 -13.25
CA ILE A 156 -50.97 -41.67 -12.50
C ILE A 156 -49.75 -41.97 -13.39
N LEU A 157 -49.72 -43.10 -14.09
CA LEU A 157 -48.58 -43.47 -14.94
C LEU A 157 -48.41 -42.52 -16.14
N THR A 158 -49.51 -42.10 -16.76
CA THR A 158 -49.47 -41.09 -17.84
C THR A 158 -49.00 -39.74 -17.31
N SER A 159 -49.44 -39.33 -16.11
CA SER A 159 -48.97 -38.09 -15.48
C SER A 159 -47.48 -38.13 -15.18
N ILE A 160 -46.96 -39.23 -14.60
CA ILE A 160 -45.52 -39.41 -14.36
C ILE A 160 -44.75 -39.36 -15.68
N PHE A 161 -45.24 -40.05 -16.72
CA PHE A 161 -44.60 -40.07 -18.03
C PHE A 161 -44.53 -38.68 -18.67
N LEU A 162 -45.60 -37.89 -18.58
CA LEU A 162 -45.62 -36.51 -19.07
C LEU A 162 -44.64 -35.63 -18.28
N VAL A 163 -44.61 -35.73 -16.96
CA VAL A 163 -43.66 -34.98 -16.12
C VAL A 163 -42.22 -35.33 -16.49
N THR A 164 -41.89 -36.61 -16.64
CA THR A 164 -40.55 -37.03 -17.07
C THR A 164 -40.21 -36.55 -18.48
N THR A 165 -41.18 -36.56 -19.40
CA THR A 165 -40.98 -36.05 -20.77
C THR A 165 -40.72 -34.54 -20.77
N SER A 166 -41.43 -33.78 -19.94
CA SER A 166 -41.19 -32.36 -19.75
C SER A 166 -39.81 -32.06 -19.17
N MET A 167 -39.34 -32.84 -18.19
CA MET A 167 -37.99 -32.68 -17.65
C MET A 167 -36.91 -32.95 -18.72
N ILE A 168 -37.09 -33.97 -19.55
CA ILE A 168 -36.17 -34.27 -20.66
C ILE A 168 -36.16 -33.12 -21.66
N PHE A 169 -37.32 -32.56 -22.00
CA PHE A 169 -37.42 -31.40 -22.89
C PHE A 169 -36.68 -30.18 -22.34
N VAL A 170 -36.91 -29.83 -21.07
CA VAL A 170 -36.21 -28.72 -20.42
C VAL A 170 -34.70 -28.94 -20.42
N GLY A 171 -34.24 -30.15 -20.06
CA GLY A 171 -32.82 -30.50 -20.09
C GLY A 171 -32.21 -30.38 -21.50
N ALA A 172 -32.92 -30.85 -22.53
CA ALA A 172 -32.48 -30.72 -23.92
C ALA A 172 -32.39 -29.26 -24.38
N THR A 173 -33.33 -28.41 -24.00
CA THR A 173 -33.29 -26.97 -24.32
C THR A 173 -32.13 -26.26 -23.64
N ILE A 174 -31.88 -26.56 -22.36
CA ILE A 174 -30.77 -25.96 -21.61
C ILE A 174 -29.44 -26.40 -22.23
N GLY A 175 -29.27 -27.70 -22.50
CA GLY A 175 -28.05 -28.23 -23.13
C GLY A 175 -27.77 -27.60 -24.49
N ALA A 176 -28.79 -27.40 -25.33
CA ALA A 176 -28.63 -26.74 -26.64
C ALA A 176 -28.24 -25.26 -26.50
N VAL A 177 -28.86 -24.54 -25.56
CA VAL A 177 -28.53 -23.13 -25.29
C VAL A 177 -27.12 -23.00 -24.71
N SER A 178 -26.73 -23.86 -23.77
CA SER A 178 -25.39 -23.89 -23.21
C SER A 178 -24.33 -24.20 -24.27
N ALA A 179 -24.59 -25.16 -25.16
CA ALA A 179 -23.67 -25.48 -26.26
C ALA A 179 -23.45 -24.26 -27.17
N LYS A 180 -24.53 -23.55 -27.51
CA LYS A 180 -24.45 -22.31 -28.30
C LYS A 180 -23.65 -21.22 -27.58
N HIS A 181 -23.89 -21.03 -26.29
CA HIS A 181 -23.15 -20.02 -25.51
C HIS A 181 -21.65 -20.31 -25.40
N VAL A 182 -21.25 -21.59 -25.30
CA VAL A 182 -19.83 -21.96 -25.32
C VAL A 182 -19.18 -21.55 -26.65
N THR A 183 -19.85 -21.82 -27.78
CA THR A 183 -19.37 -21.41 -29.11
C THR A 183 -19.25 -19.89 -29.23
N GLU A 184 -20.28 -19.13 -28.83
CA GLU A 184 -20.22 -17.66 -28.84
C GLU A 184 -19.11 -17.12 -27.92
N SER A 185 -18.90 -17.74 -26.76
CA SER A 185 -17.86 -17.33 -25.80
C SER A 185 -16.45 -17.62 -26.33
N LEU A 186 -16.25 -18.73 -27.06
CA LEU A 186 -14.97 -19.04 -27.70
C LEU A 186 -14.63 -18.03 -28.80
N GLY A 187 -15.62 -17.59 -29.58
CA GLY A 187 -15.42 -16.59 -30.63
C GLY A 187 -15.03 -15.19 -30.10
N GLU A 188 -15.40 -14.86 -28.87
CA GLU A 188 -15.02 -13.61 -28.21
C GLU A 188 -13.83 -13.75 -27.24
N LEU A 189 -13.32 -14.97 -27.03
CA LEU A 189 -12.25 -15.22 -26.06
C LEU A 189 -10.95 -14.49 -26.46
N GLU A 190 -10.62 -14.49 -27.75
CA GLU A 190 -9.42 -13.81 -28.25
C GLU A 190 -9.45 -12.30 -27.97
N SER A 191 -10.56 -11.63 -28.32
CA SER A 191 -10.70 -10.19 -28.12
C SER A 191 -10.77 -9.84 -26.64
N THR A 192 -11.39 -10.69 -25.81
CA THR A 192 -11.47 -10.50 -24.36
C THR A 192 -10.10 -10.63 -23.72
N VAL A 193 -9.33 -11.67 -24.04
CA VAL A 193 -7.98 -11.86 -23.50
C VAL A 193 -7.04 -10.77 -24.01
N ASN A 194 -7.12 -10.39 -25.27
CA ASN A 194 -6.34 -9.29 -25.83
C ASN A 194 -6.62 -7.96 -25.10
N THR A 195 -7.89 -7.66 -24.83
CA THR A 195 -8.28 -6.48 -24.07
C THR A 195 -7.75 -6.55 -22.64
N ALA A 196 -7.90 -7.70 -21.96
CA ALA A 196 -7.40 -7.89 -20.60
C ALA A 196 -5.87 -7.76 -20.50
N LEU A 197 -5.14 -8.36 -21.44
CA LEU A 197 -3.69 -8.23 -21.53
C LEU A 197 -3.24 -6.78 -21.82
N THR A 198 -4.00 -6.06 -22.64
CA THR A 198 -3.78 -4.63 -22.89
C THR A 198 -4.02 -3.81 -21.63
N ASP A 199 -5.08 -4.12 -20.87
CA ASP A 199 -5.37 -3.47 -19.59
C ASP A 199 -4.25 -3.71 -18.56
N VAL A 200 -3.70 -4.92 -18.49
CA VAL A 200 -2.54 -5.23 -17.65
C VAL A 200 -1.33 -4.41 -18.07
N GLY A 201 -1.04 -4.34 -19.37
CA GLY A 201 0.04 -3.50 -19.90
C GLY A 201 -0.12 -2.03 -19.52
N ASN A 202 -1.32 -1.47 -19.74
CA ASN A 202 -1.66 -0.09 -19.39
C ASN A 202 -1.56 0.17 -17.88
N TYR A 203 -1.96 -0.79 -17.04
CA TYR A 203 -1.85 -0.68 -15.59
C TYR A 203 -0.38 -0.67 -15.14
N LEU A 204 0.45 -1.55 -15.70
CA LEU A 204 1.89 -1.58 -15.40
C LEU A 204 2.58 -0.30 -15.85
N ASP A 205 2.34 0.16 -17.09
CA ASP A 205 2.90 1.40 -17.61
C ASP A 205 2.43 2.62 -16.81
N GLY A 206 1.14 2.69 -16.49
CA GLY A 206 0.57 3.76 -15.66
C GLY A 206 1.12 3.75 -14.24
N GLY A 207 1.23 2.58 -13.61
CA GLY A 207 1.86 2.41 -12.30
C GLY A 207 3.33 2.81 -12.31
N ALA A 208 4.08 2.45 -13.36
CA ALA A 208 5.46 2.92 -13.55
C ALA A 208 5.52 4.44 -13.54
N GLN A 209 4.69 5.09 -14.36
CA GLN A 209 4.65 6.55 -14.48
C GLN A 209 4.34 7.23 -13.14
N GLN A 210 3.46 6.65 -12.31
CA GLN A 210 3.20 7.16 -10.97
C GLN A 210 4.43 7.07 -10.07
N VAL A 211 5.17 5.95 -10.12
CA VAL A 211 6.40 5.76 -9.33
C VAL A 211 7.49 6.73 -9.79
N PHE A 212 7.69 6.88 -11.12
CA PHE A 212 8.62 7.86 -11.69
C PHE A 212 8.28 9.28 -11.27
N PHE A 213 7.00 9.66 -11.35
CA PHE A 213 6.53 10.98 -10.96
C PHE A 213 6.80 11.30 -9.48
N VAL A 214 6.58 10.33 -8.58
CA VAL A 214 6.86 10.54 -7.15
C VAL A 214 8.36 10.58 -6.87
N ALA A 215 9.13 9.67 -7.48
CA ALA A 215 10.55 9.51 -7.19
C ALA A 215 11.42 10.59 -7.83
N ASP A 216 11.05 11.11 -9.00
CA ASP A 216 11.82 12.14 -9.72
C ASP A 216 11.20 13.53 -9.50
N ASP A 217 9.96 13.74 -9.99
CA ASP A 217 9.34 15.07 -9.97
C ASP A 217 9.05 15.55 -8.53
N GLN A 218 8.40 14.73 -7.70
CA GLN A 218 8.00 15.16 -6.35
C GLN A 218 9.17 15.19 -5.37
N PHE A 219 10.14 14.28 -5.50
CA PHE A 219 11.34 14.30 -4.67
C PHE A 219 12.22 15.52 -4.98
N GLY A 220 12.38 15.88 -6.26
CA GLY A 220 13.12 17.09 -6.65
C GLY A 220 12.47 18.38 -6.12
N VAL A 221 11.12 18.46 -6.08
CA VAL A 221 10.41 19.58 -5.45
C VAL A 221 10.65 19.63 -3.94
N PHE A 222 10.63 18.47 -3.28
CA PHE A 222 10.94 18.37 -1.84
C PHE A 222 12.38 18.82 -1.54
N GLU A 223 13.36 18.31 -2.30
CA GLU A 223 14.76 18.68 -2.18
C GLU A 223 14.96 20.19 -2.35
N ALA A 224 14.42 20.79 -3.40
CA ALA A 224 14.54 22.22 -3.66
C ALA A 224 13.95 23.07 -2.53
N HIS A 225 12.82 22.65 -1.95
CA HIS A 225 12.23 23.35 -0.81
C HIS A 225 13.08 23.23 0.46
N VAL A 226 13.59 22.05 0.78
CA VAL A 226 14.44 21.86 1.96
C VAL A 226 15.76 22.62 1.83
N LEU A 227 16.40 22.61 0.66
CA LEU A 227 17.62 23.38 0.41
C LEU A 227 17.36 24.89 0.51
N ASN A 228 16.23 25.37 -0.01
CA ASN A 228 15.82 26.77 0.13
C ASN A 228 15.62 27.16 1.60
N ASP A 229 15.00 26.29 2.41
CA ASP A 229 14.78 26.55 3.84
C ASP A 229 16.09 26.50 4.63
N ILE A 230 17.05 25.63 4.25
CA ILE A 230 18.40 25.58 4.84
C ILE A 230 19.19 26.86 4.51
N ASP A 231 19.10 27.35 3.28
CA ASP A 231 19.81 28.56 2.82
C ASP A 231 19.30 29.85 3.51
N HIS A 232 18.07 29.82 4.04
CA HIS A 232 17.41 30.93 4.74
C HIS A 232 17.02 30.56 6.19
N ILE A 233 17.79 29.68 6.81
CA ILE A 233 17.50 29.16 8.15
C ILE A 233 17.48 30.27 9.23
N GLY A 234 18.17 31.38 9.01
CA GLY A 234 18.11 32.59 9.83
C GLY A 234 16.73 33.24 9.85
N GLU A 235 16.05 33.36 8.70
CA GLU A 235 14.68 33.91 8.60
C GLU A 235 13.66 32.99 9.28
N TRP A 236 13.81 31.68 9.09
CA TRP A 236 13.00 30.69 9.78
C TRP A 236 13.19 30.76 11.31
N PHE A 237 14.43 30.92 11.77
CA PHE A 237 14.73 31.06 13.20
C PHE A 237 14.12 32.35 13.77
N GLU A 238 14.25 33.47 13.07
CA GLU A 238 13.70 34.76 13.46
C GLU A 238 12.18 34.72 13.63
N SER A 239 11.49 34.10 12.65
CA SER A 239 10.03 33.97 12.66
C SER A 239 9.51 32.99 13.71
N SER A 240 10.23 31.91 14.03
CA SER A 240 9.80 30.90 15.00
C SER A 240 10.04 31.29 16.46
N ILE A 241 11.26 31.71 16.81
CA ILE A 241 11.65 31.97 18.22
C ILE A 241 12.54 33.22 18.36
N GLY A 242 13.14 33.68 17.26
CA GLY A 242 14.19 34.70 17.31
C GLY A 242 13.72 36.03 17.90
N SER A 243 12.50 36.50 17.63
CA SER A 243 12.02 37.79 18.16
C SER A 243 11.99 37.86 19.71
N ASP A 244 11.49 36.82 20.39
CA ASP A 244 11.42 36.77 21.86
C ASP A 244 12.80 36.57 22.51
N PHE A 245 13.62 35.71 21.91
CA PHE A 245 14.97 35.44 22.39
C PHE A 245 15.90 36.64 22.19
N GLN A 246 15.86 37.26 21.01
CA GLN A 246 16.61 38.47 20.66
C GLN A 246 16.27 39.62 21.61
N SER A 247 14.98 39.88 21.84
CA SER A 247 14.51 40.90 22.79
C SER A 247 15.06 40.69 24.19
N SER A 248 15.04 39.44 24.67
CA SER A 248 15.55 39.08 26.00
C SER A 248 17.07 39.24 26.11
N ALA A 249 17.82 38.77 25.10
CA ALA A 249 19.27 38.87 25.05
C ALA A 249 19.75 40.33 24.95
N LEU A 250 19.15 41.13 24.07
CA LEU A 250 19.45 42.56 23.94
C LEU A 250 19.16 43.33 25.22
N THR A 251 18.14 42.95 25.98
CA THR A 251 17.85 43.55 27.29
C THR A 251 18.97 43.30 28.29
N ILE A 252 19.50 42.07 28.36
CA ILE A 252 20.61 41.71 29.26
C ILE A 252 21.90 42.44 28.84
N ILE A 253 22.17 42.52 27.54
CA ILE A 253 23.34 43.23 26.98
C ILE A 253 23.27 44.72 27.30
N ASN A 254 22.10 45.34 27.15
CA ASN A 254 21.89 46.73 27.52
C ASN A 254 22.11 46.98 29.02
N GLN A 255 21.69 46.05 29.89
CA GLN A 255 21.97 46.12 31.33
C GLN A 255 23.47 45.99 31.63
N ALA A 256 24.18 45.07 30.96
CA ALA A 256 25.63 44.91 31.10
C ALA A 256 26.39 46.17 30.65
N SER A 257 26.00 46.78 29.53
CA SER A 257 26.57 48.04 29.03
C SER A 257 26.34 49.20 30.00
N SER A 258 25.14 49.29 30.60
CA SER A 258 24.84 50.28 31.64
C SER A 258 25.69 50.09 32.90
N LEU A 259 25.86 48.84 33.35
CA LEU A 259 26.71 48.52 34.48
C LEU A 259 28.18 48.88 34.20
N LEU A 260 28.68 48.55 33.02
CA LEU A 260 30.04 48.89 32.60
C LEU A 260 30.28 50.40 32.60
N SER A 261 29.31 51.17 32.11
CA SER A 261 29.38 52.64 32.11
C SER A 261 29.47 53.19 33.53
N LYS A 262 28.64 52.69 34.46
CA LYS A 262 28.69 53.07 35.88
C LYS A 262 30.01 52.71 36.56
N LEU A 263 30.59 51.55 36.24
CA LEU A 263 31.88 51.14 36.78
C LEU A 263 33.01 52.06 36.31
N ARG A 264 32.98 52.51 35.04
CA ARG A 264 33.93 53.50 34.52
C ARG A 264 33.78 54.87 35.17
N GLU A 265 32.57 55.29 35.50
CA GLU A 265 32.34 56.53 36.27
C GLU A 265 32.92 56.42 37.68
N ILE A 266 32.75 55.27 38.35
CA ILE A 266 33.34 55.01 39.66
C ILE A 266 34.88 55.03 39.58
N ASP A 267 35.46 54.37 38.58
CA ASP A 267 36.91 54.39 38.33
C ASP A 267 37.45 55.82 38.16
N ALA A 268 36.78 56.64 37.33
CA ALA A 268 37.16 58.04 37.15
C ALA A 268 37.04 58.87 38.44
N LEU A 269 36.01 58.61 39.26
CA LEU A 269 35.84 59.24 40.58
C LEU A 269 36.94 58.82 41.56
N VAL A 270 37.37 57.55 41.54
CA VAL A 270 38.47 57.06 42.37
C VAL A 270 39.79 57.71 41.97
N VAL A 271 40.09 57.79 40.67
CA VAL A 271 41.28 58.50 40.16
C VAL A 271 41.25 59.97 40.60
N SER A 272 40.12 60.65 40.43
CA SER A 272 39.97 62.04 40.88
C SER A 272 40.11 62.18 42.40
N GLY A 273 39.58 61.23 43.19
CA GLY A 273 39.74 61.20 44.64
C GLY A 273 41.21 61.09 45.06
N ASN A 274 41.98 60.19 44.42
CA ASN A 274 43.41 60.03 44.67
C ASN A 274 44.21 61.29 44.31
N THR A 275 43.85 61.99 43.23
CA THR A 275 44.48 63.29 42.92
C THR A 275 44.25 64.32 44.03
N LEU A 276 43.02 64.38 44.58
CA LEU A 276 42.68 65.29 45.67
C LEU A 276 43.41 64.93 46.98
N VAL A 277 43.50 63.64 47.31
CA VAL A 277 44.28 63.14 48.45
C VAL A 277 45.76 63.51 48.28
N GLY A 278 46.30 63.36 47.06
CA GLY A 278 47.66 63.77 46.72
C GLY A 278 47.90 65.28 46.90
N GLU A 279 46.98 66.12 46.41
CA GLU A 279 47.03 67.58 46.59
C GLU A 279 46.93 67.99 48.06
N LEU A 280 46.04 67.36 48.83
CA LEU A 280 45.90 67.60 50.27
C LEU A 280 47.18 67.27 51.02
N ARG A 281 47.82 66.13 50.68
CA ARG A 281 49.10 65.72 51.28
C ARG A 281 50.21 66.72 50.95
N SER A 282 50.31 67.14 49.69
CA SER A 282 51.29 68.13 49.23
C SER A 282 51.10 69.49 49.91
N THR A 283 49.87 70.00 49.94
CA THR A 283 49.54 71.30 50.55
C THR A 283 49.82 71.29 52.06
N THR A 284 49.51 70.18 52.74
CA THR A 284 49.79 70.02 54.17
C THR A 284 51.28 69.97 54.44
N GLN A 285 52.07 69.26 53.62
CA GLN A 285 53.53 69.25 53.74
C GLN A 285 54.11 70.65 53.52
N ALA A 286 53.62 71.40 52.53
CA ALA A 286 54.02 72.78 52.30
C ALA A 286 53.70 73.68 53.51
N LEU A 287 52.52 73.54 54.10
CA LEU A 287 52.12 74.28 55.30
C LEU A 287 52.98 73.95 56.51
N ILE A 288 53.25 72.65 56.76
CA ILE A 288 54.16 72.21 57.83
C ILE A 288 55.56 72.80 57.62
N SER A 289 56.06 72.79 56.37
CA SER A 289 57.36 73.39 56.04
C SER A 289 57.38 74.89 56.29
N GLN A 290 56.35 75.63 55.85
CA GLN A 290 56.27 77.08 56.06
C GLN A 290 56.19 77.45 57.55
N ILE A 291 55.43 76.69 58.34
CA ILE A 291 55.33 76.90 59.79
C ILE A 291 56.65 76.54 60.49
N SER A 292 57.37 75.53 60.01
CA SER A 292 58.72 75.22 60.49
C SER A 292 59.71 76.35 60.21
N THR A 293 59.64 76.96 59.03
CA THR A 293 60.46 78.13 58.70
C THR A 293 60.10 79.32 59.59
N LEU A 294 58.81 79.64 59.75
CA LEU A 294 58.35 80.71 60.63
C LEU A 294 58.81 80.49 62.08
N ARG A 295 58.80 79.23 62.54
CA ARG A 295 59.34 78.86 63.85
C ARG A 295 60.84 79.19 63.93
N GLY A 296 61.62 78.79 62.95
CA GLY A 296 63.05 79.10 62.87
C GLY A 296 63.34 80.59 62.84
N ASP A 297 62.55 81.36 62.10
CA ASP A 297 62.65 82.82 62.05
C ASP A 297 62.31 83.46 63.40
N MET A 298 61.28 82.96 64.09
CA MET A 298 60.92 83.40 65.45
C MET A 298 61.99 83.05 66.48
N ASP A 299 62.61 81.88 66.39
CA ASP A 299 63.73 81.50 67.25
C ASP A 299 64.95 82.38 66.99
N THR A 300 65.22 82.72 65.72
CA THR A 300 66.31 83.62 65.34
C THR A 300 66.07 85.04 65.88
N LEU A 301 64.86 85.58 65.68
CA LEU A 301 64.42 86.87 66.26
C LEU A 301 64.52 86.90 67.78
N ARG A 302 64.22 85.78 68.45
CA ARG A 302 64.38 85.63 69.90
C ARG A 302 65.85 85.73 70.30
N VAL A 303 66.76 85.05 69.59
CA VAL A 303 68.21 85.09 69.84
C VAL A 303 68.77 86.50 69.62
N ASP A 304 68.42 87.14 68.52
CA ASP A 304 68.89 88.51 68.20
C ASP A 304 68.38 89.52 69.24
N CYS A 305 67.11 89.42 69.66
CA CYS A 305 66.54 90.25 70.72
C CYS A 305 67.31 90.10 72.06
N LEU A 306 67.68 88.87 72.42
CA LEU A 306 68.47 88.59 73.64
C LEU A 306 69.88 89.20 73.56
N ALA A 307 70.48 89.25 72.37
CA ALA A 307 71.80 89.85 72.14
C ALA A 307 71.81 91.37 72.35
N ASP A 308 70.70 92.06 72.08
CA ASP A 308 70.54 93.52 72.26
C ASP A 308 70.25 93.95 73.71
N GLY A 309 70.22 93.02 74.67
CA GLY A 309 70.13 93.31 76.11
C GLY A 309 68.71 93.56 76.65
N LEU A 310 67.66 93.25 75.88
CA LEU A 310 66.24 93.42 76.24
C LEU A 310 65.60 92.18 76.89
N GLY A 311 66.31 91.53 77.81
CA GLY A 311 66.01 90.16 78.29
C GLY A 311 64.53 89.84 78.60
N SER A 312 63.82 90.70 79.33
CA SER A 312 62.42 90.41 79.75
C SER A 312 61.38 90.55 78.64
N VAL A 313 61.66 91.31 77.57
CA VAL A 313 60.74 91.47 76.43
C VAL A 313 60.88 90.29 75.47
N CYS A 314 62.12 89.84 75.25
CA CYS A 314 62.45 88.73 74.34
C CYS A 314 61.90 87.39 74.82
N ASP A 315 61.66 87.22 76.13
CA ASP A 315 61.08 85.99 76.67
C ASP A 315 59.66 85.72 76.18
N SER A 316 58.91 86.77 75.79
CA SER A 316 57.55 86.64 75.24
C SER A 316 57.51 86.09 73.80
N LEU A 317 58.63 86.10 73.08
CA LEU A 317 58.78 85.50 71.75
C LEU A 317 59.03 83.99 71.94
N SER A 318 57.95 83.20 72.11
CA SER A 318 58.05 81.74 72.24
C SER A 318 57.57 81.02 70.99
N SER A 319 58.47 80.24 70.38
CA SER A 319 58.21 79.37 69.22
C SER A 319 57.26 78.21 69.50
N THR A 320 56.98 77.92 70.77
CA THR A 320 56.07 76.83 71.19
C THR A 320 54.61 77.05 70.80
N HIS A 321 54.20 78.28 70.47
CA HIS A 321 52.82 78.55 70.05
C HIS A 321 52.52 78.09 68.60
N PHE A 322 53.54 77.77 67.81
CA PHE A 322 53.40 77.37 66.40
C PHE A 322 53.57 75.85 66.21
N ALA A 323 52.84 75.04 66.97
CA ALA A 323 52.82 73.58 66.80
C ALA A 323 51.62 73.16 65.96
N VAL A 324 51.89 72.55 64.80
CA VAL A 324 50.86 71.88 63.98
C VAL A 324 50.95 70.38 64.21
N THR A 325 49.85 69.79 64.68
CA THR A 325 49.71 68.35 64.98
C THR A 325 48.80 67.66 63.96
N VAL A 326 48.81 68.12 62.71
CA VAL A 326 47.99 67.53 61.64
C VAL A 326 48.90 66.79 60.67
N ASN A 327 48.72 65.48 60.55
CA ASN A 327 49.49 64.63 59.64
C ASN A 327 48.56 63.79 58.77
N PHE A 328 48.43 64.16 57.49
CA PHE A 328 47.62 63.44 56.50
C PHE A 328 48.45 62.45 55.66
N THR A 329 49.68 62.10 56.07
CA THR A 329 50.47 61.05 55.37
C THR A 329 49.93 59.64 55.57
N ASN A 330 49.00 59.42 56.51
CA ASN A 330 48.37 58.12 56.78
C ASN A 330 47.05 57.89 56.00
N ILE A 331 46.66 58.80 55.09
CA ILE A 331 45.52 58.54 54.19
C ILE A 331 46.04 57.66 53.06
N GLU A 332 45.56 56.41 53.00
CA GLU A 332 45.86 55.47 51.92
C GLU A 332 45.15 55.90 50.62
N ASP A 333 45.78 55.62 49.47
CA ASP A 333 45.15 55.81 48.17
C ASP A 333 43.97 54.84 48.04
N ILE A 334 42.88 55.31 47.44
CA ILE A 334 41.71 54.49 47.16
C ILE A 334 42.05 53.59 45.96
N GLU A 335 42.20 52.30 46.19
CA GLU A 335 42.44 51.33 45.12
C GLU A 335 41.12 50.79 44.58
N PHE A 336 40.88 51.01 43.29
CA PHE A 336 39.87 50.30 42.51
C PHE A 336 40.62 49.31 41.62
N ASN A 337 40.31 48.01 41.75
CA ASN A 337 41.05 46.88 41.18
C ASN A 337 41.74 47.18 39.82
N GLU A 338 43.07 47.09 39.80
CA GLU A 338 43.91 47.34 38.62
C GLU A 338 43.74 46.30 37.49
N ASP A 339 43.11 45.15 37.79
CA ASP A 339 43.00 44.02 36.86
C ASP A 339 41.80 44.08 35.89
N VAL A 340 40.95 45.12 35.97
CA VAL A 340 39.73 45.20 35.14
C VAL A 340 39.98 46.00 33.86
N ASN A 341 40.17 45.31 32.74
CA ASN A 341 40.30 45.95 31.43
C ASN A 341 38.94 46.29 30.80
N PHE A 342 38.40 47.47 31.13
CA PHE A 342 37.09 47.94 30.66
C PHE A 342 36.96 48.03 29.13
N THR A 343 38.06 48.15 28.37
CA THR A 343 38.00 48.20 26.90
C THR A 343 37.70 46.82 26.31
N SER A 344 38.33 45.76 26.82
CA SER A 344 38.06 44.39 26.38
C SER A 344 36.63 43.94 26.70
N ILE A 345 36.12 44.29 27.89
CA ILE A 345 34.73 43.97 28.25
C ILE A 345 33.74 44.73 27.35
N LYS A 346 34.05 45.99 27.01
CA LYS A 346 33.22 46.76 26.07
C LYS A 346 33.22 46.12 24.69
N GLU A 347 34.37 45.71 24.19
CA GLU A 347 34.49 45.05 22.88
C GLU A 347 33.68 43.75 22.83
N GLU A 348 33.71 42.93 23.88
CA GLU A 348 32.87 41.72 23.98
C GLU A 348 31.36 42.04 24.03
N ILE A 349 30.96 43.10 24.74
CA ILE A 349 29.56 43.57 24.77
C ILE A 349 29.12 44.10 23.41
N ASP A 350 29.97 44.86 22.72
CA ASP A 350 29.68 45.41 21.39
C ASP A 350 29.57 44.28 20.35
N ILE A 351 30.45 43.27 20.40
CA ILE A 351 30.37 42.05 19.59
C ILE A 351 29.07 41.29 19.86
N ALA A 352 28.73 41.06 21.13
CA ALA A 352 27.48 40.39 21.48
C ALA A 352 26.27 41.18 20.98
N ASN A 353 26.25 42.51 21.17
CA ASN A 353 25.16 43.36 20.71
C ASN A 353 24.97 43.26 19.19
N ASP A 354 26.06 43.29 18.41
CA ASP A 354 26.01 43.15 16.96
C ASP A 354 25.51 41.77 16.52
N MET A 355 26.00 40.69 17.16
CA MET A 355 25.54 39.32 16.91
C MET A 355 24.03 39.16 17.16
N PHE A 356 23.50 39.71 18.25
CA PHE A 356 22.08 39.58 18.56
C PHE A 356 21.21 40.55 17.73
N GLN A 357 21.71 41.72 17.32
CA GLN A 357 20.96 42.60 16.42
C GLN A 357 20.82 41.99 15.02
N ASN A 358 21.87 41.33 14.53
CA ASN A 358 21.91 40.70 13.20
C ASN A 358 21.86 39.17 13.29
N MET A 359 21.05 38.63 14.22
CA MET A 359 21.06 37.21 14.56
C MET A 359 20.72 36.29 13.38
N ALA A 360 19.77 36.68 12.53
CA ALA A 360 19.42 35.93 11.32
C ALA A 360 20.61 35.84 10.34
N GLU A 361 21.25 36.97 10.03
CA GLU A 361 22.43 37.01 9.15
C GLU A 361 23.62 36.22 9.75
N PHE A 362 23.78 36.27 11.08
CA PHE A 362 24.81 35.51 11.77
C PHE A 362 24.57 34.00 11.65
N ILE A 363 23.32 33.55 11.83
CA ILE A 363 22.95 32.14 11.68
C ILE A 363 23.14 31.68 10.22
N ASP A 364 22.72 32.47 9.24
CA ASP A 364 22.92 32.15 7.81
C ASP A 364 24.40 32.06 7.45
N SER A 365 25.22 32.98 7.98
CA SER A 365 26.67 32.96 7.79
C SER A 365 27.31 31.71 8.39
N GLU A 366 26.92 31.33 9.60
CA GLU A 366 27.46 30.13 10.27
C GLU A 366 26.98 28.84 9.57
N ALA A 367 25.73 28.80 9.10
CA ALA A 367 25.20 27.67 8.32
C ALA A 367 25.95 27.48 6.99
N LYS A 368 26.32 28.60 6.34
CA LYS A 368 27.17 28.61 5.13
C LYS A 368 28.60 28.18 5.43
N ASP A 369 29.22 28.69 6.50
CA ASP A 369 30.59 28.31 6.90
C ASP A 369 30.69 26.82 7.30
N TYR A 370 29.65 26.29 7.96
CA TYR A 370 29.55 24.86 8.27
C TYR A 370 29.28 23.97 7.05
N GLY A 371 28.88 24.57 5.92
CA GLY A 371 28.50 23.87 4.69
C GLY A 371 27.24 23.03 4.86
N LEU A 372 26.25 23.51 5.61
CA LEU A 372 25.02 22.74 5.90
C LEU A 372 24.26 22.40 4.61
N SER A 373 24.09 23.38 3.72
CA SER A 373 23.44 23.23 2.42
C SER A 373 24.18 22.21 1.54
N GLN A 374 25.51 22.29 1.47
CA GLN A 374 26.33 21.33 0.72
C GLN A 374 26.21 19.90 1.25
N LYS A 375 26.23 19.70 2.57
CA LYS A 375 26.06 18.37 3.17
C LYS A 375 24.66 17.80 2.92
N ALA A 376 23.63 18.65 2.96
CA ALA A 376 22.27 18.24 2.64
C ALA A 376 22.15 17.85 1.16
N GLU A 377 22.73 18.64 0.25
CA GLU A 377 22.79 18.34 -1.19
C GLU A 377 23.53 17.01 -1.47
N GLU A 378 24.63 16.73 -0.79
CA GLU A 378 25.36 15.46 -0.93
C GLU A 378 24.51 14.24 -0.50
N GLU A 379 23.77 14.35 0.62
CA GLU A 379 22.87 13.29 1.09
C GLU A 379 21.64 13.12 0.17
N PHE A 380 21.04 14.21 -0.29
CA PHE A 380 19.94 14.16 -1.25
C PHE A 380 20.39 13.59 -2.58
N SER A 381 21.55 13.98 -3.11
CA SER A 381 22.12 13.43 -4.34
C SER A 381 22.42 11.93 -4.22
N SER A 382 22.95 11.48 -3.08
CA SER A 382 23.15 10.06 -2.80
C SER A 382 21.83 9.28 -2.75
N THR A 383 20.80 9.86 -2.12
CA THR A 383 19.47 9.24 -2.03
C THR A 383 18.78 9.20 -3.39
N HIS A 384 18.83 10.29 -4.14
CA HIS A 384 18.24 10.43 -5.47
C HIS A 384 18.89 9.44 -6.45
N SER A 385 20.22 9.36 -6.47
CA SER A 385 20.93 8.40 -7.33
C SER A 385 20.63 6.95 -6.98
N THR A 386 20.45 6.61 -5.69
CA THR A 386 20.01 5.26 -5.29
C THR A 386 18.58 4.97 -5.77
N LEU A 387 17.66 5.92 -5.62
CA LEU A 387 16.28 5.79 -6.11
C LEU A 387 16.22 5.62 -7.62
N GLU A 388 16.97 6.44 -8.37
CA GLU A 388 17.00 6.44 -9.83
C GLU A 388 17.66 5.16 -10.38
N TYR A 389 18.86 4.82 -9.91
CA TYR A 389 19.65 3.73 -10.49
C TYR A 389 19.22 2.34 -10.00
N ASP A 390 18.89 2.16 -8.73
CA ASP A 390 18.61 0.82 -8.20
C ASP A 390 17.13 0.45 -8.34
N TYR A 391 16.23 1.40 -8.10
CA TYR A 391 14.79 1.11 -8.04
C TYR A 391 14.07 1.44 -9.34
N LEU A 392 14.22 2.66 -9.86
CA LEU A 392 13.50 3.09 -11.06
C LEU A 392 13.94 2.32 -12.31
N ASN A 393 15.24 2.09 -12.49
CA ASN A 393 15.72 1.28 -13.60
C ASN A 393 15.30 -0.19 -13.50
N ALA A 394 15.35 -0.81 -12.30
CA ALA A 394 14.90 -2.18 -12.11
C ALA A 394 13.40 -2.35 -12.39
N VAL A 395 12.58 -1.38 -11.96
CA VAL A 395 11.14 -1.33 -12.26
C VAL A 395 10.92 -1.18 -13.77
N ASN A 396 11.62 -0.24 -14.41
CA ASN A 396 11.51 -0.03 -15.86
C ASN A 396 11.90 -1.27 -16.67
N GLU A 397 13.00 -1.92 -16.30
CA GLU A 397 13.49 -3.12 -16.98
C GLU A 397 12.50 -4.27 -16.81
N THR A 398 11.96 -4.46 -15.60
CA THR A 398 10.94 -5.47 -15.33
C THR A 398 9.67 -5.21 -16.15
N ILE A 399 9.21 -3.96 -16.19
CA ILE A 399 8.01 -3.58 -16.95
C ILE A 399 8.24 -3.73 -18.45
N ARG A 400 9.41 -3.33 -18.96
CA ARG A 400 9.79 -3.58 -20.36
C ARG A 400 9.80 -5.08 -20.68
N ASN A 401 10.34 -5.92 -19.81
CA ASN A 401 10.33 -7.37 -20.03
C ASN A 401 8.91 -7.96 -20.07
N ILE A 402 7.93 -7.30 -19.44
CA ILE A 402 6.54 -7.72 -19.43
C ILE A 402 5.76 -7.16 -20.63
N VAL A 403 5.89 -5.85 -20.90
CA VAL A 403 5.05 -5.07 -21.82
C VAL A 403 5.66 -4.90 -23.22
N SER A 404 6.99 -4.95 -23.35
CA SER A 404 7.65 -4.72 -24.65
C SER A 404 7.30 -5.79 -25.68
N SER A 405 7.53 -5.47 -26.96
CA SER A 405 7.25 -6.38 -28.06
C SER A 405 8.08 -7.67 -27.94
N GLY A 406 7.41 -8.81 -27.81
CA GLY A 406 8.04 -10.11 -27.50
C GLY A 406 8.29 -10.36 -26.00
N GLY A 407 7.78 -9.49 -25.14
CA GLY A 407 7.72 -9.67 -23.69
C GLY A 407 6.63 -10.66 -23.26
N HIS A 408 6.38 -10.75 -21.95
CA HIS A 408 5.47 -11.75 -21.39
C HIS A 408 4.03 -11.59 -21.86
N ILE A 409 3.56 -10.35 -22.05
CA ILE A 409 2.20 -10.07 -22.54
C ILE A 409 2.02 -10.54 -23.99
N ASP A 410 2.99 -10.23 -24.86
CA ASP A 410 2.94 -10.66 -26.26
C ASP A 410 3.10 -12.18 -26.39
N ASN A 411 3.97 -12.80 -25.60
CA ASN A 411 4.09 -14.26 -25.55
C ASN A 411 2.78 -14.91 -25.08
N ALA A 412 2.13 -14.37 -24.06
CA ALA A 412 0.83 -14.85 -23.60
C ALA A 412 -0.25 -14.67 -24.69
N ARG A 413 -0.18 -13.58 -25.46
CA ARG A 413 -1.07 -13.33 -26.59
C ARG A 413 -0.89 -14.38 -27.69
N ASP A 414 0.34 -14.67 -28.05
CA ASP A 414 0.67 -15.67 -29.06
C ASP A 414 0.28 -17.08 -28.61
N GLU A 415 0.53 -17.43 -27.34
CA GLU A 415 0.10 -18.72 -26.77
C GLU A 415 -1.42 -18.89 -26.81
N VAL A 416 -2.17 -17.85 -26.44
CA VAL A 416 -3.63 -17.86 -26.49
C VAL A 416 -4.12 -17.95 -27.93
N HIS A 417 -3.52 -17.19 -28.85
CA HIS A 417 -3.86 -17.24 -30.27
C HIS A 417 -3.63 -18.64 -30.86
N ASP A 418 -2.48 -19.25 -30.56
CA ASP A 418 -2.18 -20.62 -30.99
C ASP A 418 -3.15 -21.63 -30.38
N ALA A 419 -3.45 -21.53 -29.08
CA ALA A 419 -4.41 -22.39 -28.41
C ALA A 419 -5.82 -22.26 -29.04
N LEU A 420 -6.26 -21.04 -29.35
CA LEU A 420 -7.54 -20.78 -30.01
C LEU A 420 -7.58 -21.35 -31.43
N LYS A 421 -6.49 -21.26 -32.18
CA LYS A 421 -6.37 -21.87 -33.51
C LYS A 421 -6.47 -23.40 -33.47
N TYR A 422 -5.98 -24.04 -32.39
CA TYR A 422 -6.24 -25.45 -32.16
C TYR A 422 -7.72 -25.69 -31.84
N LEU A 423 -8.33 -24.88 -30.98
CA LEU A 423 -9.74 -25.00 -30.59
C LEU A 423 -10.71 -24.78 -31.75
N ASP A 424 -10.45 -23.84 -32.66
CA ASP A 424 -11.27 -23.55 -33.85
C ASP A 424 -11.44 -24.80 -34.74
N LYS A 425 -10.37 -25.60 -34.88
CA LYS A 425 -10.44 -26.90 -35.59
C LYS A 425 -11.36 -27.91 -34.90
N TYR A 426 -11.42 -27.89 -33.57
CA TYR A 426 -12.28 -28.76 -32.78
C TYR A 426 -13.69 -28.19 -32.59
N GLU A 427 -13.87 -26.89 -32.76
CA GLU A 427 -15.15 -26.20 -32.59
C GLU A 427 -16.18 -26.72 -33.58
N ALA A 428 -15.82 -26.87 -34.86
CA ALA A 428 -16.72 -27.41 -35.88
C ALA A 428 -17.16 -28.85 -35.55
N VAL A 429 -16.25 -29.68 -35.03
CA VAL A 429 -16.54 -31.05 -34.62
C VAL A 429 -17.41 -31.07 -33.35
N TRP A 430 -17.06 -30.26 -32.36
CA TRP A 430 -17.78 -30.12 -31.09
C TRP A 430 -19.22 -29.64 -31.31
N ASN A 431 -19.40 -28.59 -32.12
CA ASN A 431 -20.70 -28.05 -32.47
C ASN A 431 -21.53 -29.07 -33.26
N GLY A 432 -20.91 -29.78 -34.22
CA GLY A 432 -21.56 -30.87 -34.95
C GLY A 432 -22.06 -32.00 -34.05
N VAL A 433 -21.24 -32.44 -33.10
CA VAL A 433 -21.61 -33.45 -32.09
C VAL A 433 -22.72 -32.92 -31.17
N GLY A 434 -22.62 -31.67 -30.72
CA GLY A 434 -23.65 -31.03 -29.88
C GLY A 434 -25.02 -30.96 -30.57
N ILE A 435 -25.06 -30.56 -31.84
CA ILE A 435 -26.28 -30.53 -32.65
C ILE A 435 -26.85 -31.94 -32.82
N LEU A 436 -26.01 -32.93 -33.12
CA LEU A 436 -26.45 -34.33 -33.27
C LEU A 436 -27.11 -34.85 -31.99
N LEU A 437 -26.49 -34.59 -30.83
CA LEU A 437 -27.02 -34.99 -29.52
C LEU A 437 -28.32 -34.25 -29.20
N ALA A 438 -28.41 -32.95 -29.50
CA ALA A 438 -29.64 -32.18 -29.33
C ALA A 438 -30.78 -32.74 -30.20
N CYS A 439 -30.52 -33.00 -31.48
CA CYS A 439 -31.48 -33.63 -32.39
C CYS A 439 -31.98 -34.98 -31.88
N LEU A 440 -31.08 -35.80 -31.33
CA LEU A 440 -31.42 -37.08 -30.72
C LEU A 440 -32.36 -36.92 -29.51
N PHE A 441 -32.08 -35.98 -28.60
CA PHE A 441 -32.96 -35.68 -27.46
C PHE A 441 -34.35 -35.20 -27.92
N PHE A 442 -34.39 -34.24 -28.85
CA PHE A 442 -35.66 -33.74 -29.38
C PHE A 442 -36.44 -34.81 -30.12
N LEU A 443 -35.78 -35.71 -30.86
CA LEU A 443 -36.43 -36.86 -31.50
C LEU A 443 -37.14 -37.75 -30.46
N ILE A 444 -36.48 -38.07 -29.35
CA ILE A 444 -37.08 -38.86 -28.26
C ILE A 444 -38.31 -38.14 -27.69
N VAL A 445 -38.20 -36.84 -27.42
CA VAL A 445 -39.32 -36.03 -26.91
C VAL A 445 -40.47 -35.99 -27.91
N VAL A 446 -40.22 -35.75 -29.20
CA VAL A 446 -41.26 -35.72 -30.23
C VAL A 446 -41.98 -37.06 -30.31
N VAL A 447 -41.24 -38.17 -30.30
CA VAL A 447 -41.82 -39.52 -30.33
C VAL A 447 -42.68 -39.80 -29.08
N PHE A 448 -42.25 -39.33 -27.90
CA PHE A 448 -43.03 -39.42 -26.67
C PHE A 448 -44.28 -38.56 -26.69
N VAL A 449 -44.18 -37.31 -27.15
CA VAL A 449 -45.30 -36.37 -27.24
C VAL A 449 -46.35 -36.87 -28.24
N VAL A 450 -45.92 -37.27 -29.46
CA VAL A 450 -46.81 -37.90 -30.45
C VAL A 450 -47.44 -39.17 -29.88
N GLY A 451 -46.64 -39.99 -29.19
CA GLY A 451 -47.13 -41.20 -28.51
C GLY A 451 -48.20 -40.91 -27.46
N SER A 452 -48.01 -39.88 -26.64
CA SER A 452 -48.95 -39.43 -25.62
C SER A 452 -50.24 -38.85 -26.22
N PHE A 453 -50.15 -38.04 -27.27
CA PHE A 453 -51.32 -37.49 -27.96
C PHE A 453 -52.12 -38.59 -28.66
N CYS A 454 -51.48 -39.46 -29.43
CA CYS A 454 -52.15 -40.61 -30.07
C CYS A 454 -52.73 -41.58 -29.04
N GLY A 455 -52.06 -41.78 -27.91
CA GLY A 455 -52.56 -42.58 -26.79
C GLY A 455 -53.82 -41.99 -26.14
N SER A 456 -53.85 -40.67 -25.96
CA SER A 456 -54.94 -39.95 -25.29
C SER A 456 -56.16 -39.76 -26.20
N PHE A 457 -55.96 -39.32 -27.45
CA PHE A 457 -57.04 -39.14 -28.43
C PHE A 457 -57.58 -40.45 -28.99
N GLY A 458 -56.74 -41.49 -29.06
CA GLY A 458 -57.16 -42.83 -29.49
C GLY A 458 -57.85 -43.66 -28.41
N TYR A 459 -57.94 -43.15 -27.17
CA TYR A 459 -58.49 -43.88 -26.02
C TYR A 459 -60.02 -43.98 -26.09
N SER A 460 -60.54 -45.22 -26.14
CA SER A 460 -61.96 -45.50 -26.01
C SER A 460 -62.24 -46.27 -24.72
N ARG A 461 -63.21 -45.79 -23.93
CA ARG A 461 -63.58 -46.39 -22.62
C ARG A 461 -64.22 -47.78 -22.73
N GLU A 462 -64.74 -48.11 -23.91
CA GLU A 462 -65.59 -49.27 -24.19
C GLU A 462 -64.89 -50.37 -25.01
N ALA A 463 -63.72 -50.09 -25.60
CA ALA A 463 -62.99 -51.10 -26.37
C ALA A 463 -62.35 -52.15 -25.45
N GLN A 464 -62.52 -53.42 -25.80
CA GLN A 464 -61.77 -54.51 -25.19
C GLN A 464 -60.28 -54.40 -25.61
N PRO A 465 -59.33 -54.96 -24.83
CA PRO A 465 -57.90 -54.89 -25.12
C PRO A 465 -57.52 -55.34 -26.53
N ASN A 466 -58.35 -56.19 -27.15
CA ASN A 466 -58.13 -56.80 -28.46
C ASN A 466 -58.75 -55.97 -29.61
N SER A 467 -59.50 -54.91 -29.31
CA SER A 467 -60.23 -54.06 -30.28
C SER A 467 -59.89 -52.57 -30.13
N ARG A 468 -58.63 -52.25 -29.79
CA ARG A 468 -58.15 -50.86 -29.70
C ARG A 468 -58.17 -50.17 -31.06
N SER A 469 -58.36 -48.84 -31.05
CA SER A 469 -58.27 -48.01 -32.25
C SER A 469 -56.87 -48.05 -32.86
N SER A 470 -56.78 -47.88 -34.19
CA SER A 470 -55.48 -47.80 -34.90
C SER A 470 -54.59 -46.68 -34.33
N VAL A 471 -55.20 -45.54 -33.97
CA VAL A 471 -54.53 -44.39 -33.36
C VAL A 471 -53.95 -44.73 -31.99
N SER A 472 -54.68 -45.47 -31.14
CA SER A 472 -54.16 -45.92 -29.83
C SER A 472 -53.01 -46.92 -29.98
N ASN A 473 -53.08 -47.82 -30.96
CA ASN A 473 -51.99 -48.74 -31.28
C ASN A 473 -50.74 -48.01 -31.80
N CYS A 474 -50.93 -46.95 -32.60
CA CYS A 474 -49.84 -46.06 -33.02
C CYS A 474 -49.16 -45.42 -31.80
N GLY A 475 -49.94 -44.85 -30.87
CA GLY A 475 -49.39 -44.21 -29.66
C GLY A 475 -48.52 -45.14 -28.82
N GLY A 476 -48.97 -46.38 -28.59
CA GLY A 476 -48.18 -47.38 -27.88
C GLY A 476 -46.89 -47.80 -28.61
N ARG A 477 -46.92 -47.85 -29.94
CA ARG A 477 -45.72 -48.14 -30.77
C ARG A 477 -44.74 -46.97 -30.77
N CYS A 478 -45.23 -45.73 -30.83
CA CYS A 478 -44.40 -44.53 -30.72
C CYS A 478 -43.67 -44.49 -29.37
N ILE A 479 -44.39 -44.64 -28.24
CA ILE A 479 -43.74 -44.63 -26.91
C ILE A 479 -42.69 -45.74 -26.79
N LEU A 480 -43.00 -46.96 -27.26
CA LEU A 480 -42.04 -48.06 -27.24
C LEU A 480 -40.83 -47.80 -28.15
N GLY A 481 -41.03 -47.18 -29.31
CA GLY A 481 -39.97 -46.75 -30.22
C GLY A 481 -39.07 -45.68 -29.59
N GLY A 482 -39.65 -44.69 -28.89
CA GLY A 482 -38.88 -43.68 -28.16
C GLY A 482 -38.05 -44.28 -27.02
N ILE A 483 -38.60 -45.26 -26.29
CA ILE A 483 -37.86 -46.01 -25.26
C ILE A 483 -36.70 -46.78 -25.90
N PHE A 484 -36.92 -47.43 -27.05
CA PHE A 484 -35.86 -48.14 -27.77
C PHE A 484 -34.74 -47.19 -28.21
N ILE A 485 -35.09 -46.07 -28.85
CA ILE A 485 -34.13 -45.04 -29.27
C ILE A 485 -33.35 -44.52 -28.06
N GLY A 486 -34.04 -44.19 -26.96
CA GLY A 486 -33.41 -43.70 -25.74
C GLY A 486 -32.48 -44.71 -25.06
N VAL A 487 -32.84 -46.01 -25.04
CA VAL A 487 -31.96 -47.07 -24.51
C VAL A 487 -30.71 -47.21 -25.38
N VAL A 488 -30.86 -47.23 -26.70
CA VAL A 488 -29.74 -47.36 -27.64
C VAL A 488 -28.80 -46.17 -27.56
N SER A 489 -29.33 -44.96 -27.39
CA SER A 489 -28.52 -43.75 -27.30
C SER A 489 -28.01 -43.42 -25.89
N SER A 490 -28.58 -44.03 -24.84
CA SER A 490 -28.20 -43.78 -23.45
C SER A 490 -26.70 -43.88 -23.14
N PRO A 491 -25.91 -44.82 -23.71
CA PRO A 491 -24.49 -44.91 -23.37
C PRO A 491 -23.73 -43.67 -23.86
N VAL A 492 -24.04 -43.20 -25.07
CA VAL A 492 -23.41 -41.99 -25.65
C VAL A 492 -23.79 -40.77 -24.82
N LEU A 493 -25.09 -40.60 -24.52
CA LEU A 493 -25.59 -39.46 -23.74
C LEU A 493 -24.97 -39.39 -22.33
N LEU A 494 -24.92 -40.53 -21.63
CA LEU A 494 -24.38 -40.62 -20.27
C LEU A 494 -22.87 -40.46 -20.25
N MET A 495 -22.14 -40.98 -21.24
CA MET A 495 -20.70 -40.78 -21.36
C MET A 495 -20.37 -39.32 -21.65
N THR A 496 -21.06 -38.67 -22.59
CA THR A 496 -20.86 -37.24 -22.86
C THR A 496 -21.13 -36.42 -21.60
N ALA A 497 -22.24 -36.65 -20.90
CA ALA A 497 -22.55 -35.96 -19.65
C ALA A 497 -21.47 -36.17 -18.57
N THR A 498 -20.92 -37.39 -18.47
CA THR A 498 -19.87 -37.74 -17.50
C THR A 498 -18.55 -37.01 -17.81
N VAL A 499 -18.14 -36.99 -19.08
CA VAL A 499 -16.92 -36.29 -19.52
C VAL A 499 -17.08 -34.78 -19.34
N SER A 500 -18.21 -34.20 -19.77
CA SER A 500 -18.50 -32.78 -19.58
C SER A 500 -18.52 -32.39 -18.11
N PHE A 501 -19.08 -33.22 -17.23
CA PHE A 501 -19.06 -32.98 -15.78
C PHE A 501 -17.62 -32.98 -15.22
N GLY A 502 -16.80 -33.96 -15.61
CA GLY A 502 -15.40 -34.04 -15.19
C GLY A 502 -14.61 -32.79 -15.57
N LEU A 503 -14.72 -32.36 -16.83
CA LEU A 503 -14.04 -31.15 -17.33
C LEU A 503 -14.59 -29.88 -16.67
N ALA A 504 -15.91 -29.73 -16.60
CA ALA A 504 -16.55 -28.53 -16.06
C ALA A 504 -16.22 -28.30 -14.59
N THR A 505 -16.17 -29.35 -13.77
CA THR A 505 -15.82 -29.22 -12.34
C THR A 505 -14.37 -28.75 -12.12
N GLY A 506 -13.45 -29.10 -13.03
CA GLY A 506 -12.07 -28.62 -12.98
C GLY A 506 -11.98 -27.14 -13.36
N VAL A 507 -12.56 -26.80 -14.51
CA VAL A 507 -12.56 -25.42 -15.03
C VAL A 507 -13.28 -24.46 -14.07
N GLN A 508 -14.42 -24.86 -13.51
CA GLN A 508 -15.17 -24.00 -12.57
C GLN A 508 -14.32 -23.63 -11.35
N LYS A 509 -13.66 -24.59 -10.72
CA LYS A 509 -12.84 -24.32 -9.52
C LYS A 509 -11.63 -23.46 -9.85
N LEU A 510 -10.98 -23.72 -10.99
CA LEU A 510 -9.90 -22.87 -11.50
C LEU A 510 -10.36 -21.42 -11.73
N CYS A 511 -11.53 -21.23 -12.33
CA CYS A 511 -12.06 -19.90 -12.62
C CYS A 511 -12.61 -19.18 -11.38
N GLU A 512 -13.16 -19.89 -10.40
CA GLU A 512 -13.60 -19.30 -9.11
C GLU A 512 -12.42 -18.71 -8.34
N ASP A 513 -11.26 -19.38 -8.36
CA ASP A 513 -10.05 -18.89 -7.69
C ASP A 513 -9.36 -17.74 -8.43
N LEU A 514 -9.62 -17.59 -9.74
CA LEU A 514 -9.15 -16.45 -10.55
C LEU A 514 -10.03 -15.21 -10.40
N GLN A 515 -11.21 -15.31 -9.77
CA GLN A 515 -12.00 -14.11 -9.48
C GLN A 515 -11.28 -13.32 -8.39
N PRO A 516 -11.07 -11.99 -8.58
CA PRO A 516 -10.44 -11.19 -7.55
C PRO A 516 -11.27 -11.33 -6.27
N PRO A 517 -10.62 -11.58 -5.12
CA PRO A 517 -11.28 -11.40 -3.84
C PRO A 517 -11.92 -10.01 -3.85
N ASN A 518 -13.14 -9.89 -3.32
CA ASN A 518 -13.70 -8.58 -3.03
C ASN A 518 -12.78 -7.90 -2.01
N TYR A 519 -11.70 -7.26 -2.48
CA TYR A 519 -10.85 -6.40 -1.69
C TYR A 519 -11.55 -5.04 -1.65
N PRO A 520 -12.19 -4.66 -0.52
CA PRO A 520 -12.78 -3.33 -0.40
C PRO A 520 -11.73 -2.20 -0.50
N VAL A 521 -10.44 -2.53 -0.47
CA VAL A 521 -9.31 -1.57 -0.46
C VAL A 521 -9.02 -0.97 -1.85
N LEU A 522 -9.48 -1.59 -2.95
CA LEU A 522 -9.28 -1.04 -4.31
C LEU A 522 -10.47 -0.19 -4.79
N ARG A 523 -11.30 0.30 -3.87
CA ARG A 523 -12.55 1.03 -4.18
C ARG A 523 -12.59 2.47 -3.66
N GLU A 524 -11.48 3.01 -3.18
CA GLU A 524 -11.37 4.41 -2.76
C GLU A 524 -10.35 5.17 -3.60
#